data_AF-I7J494-F1
#
_entry.id   AF-I7J494-F1
#
_cell.length_a   1.000
_cell.length_b   1.000
_cell.length_c   1.000
_cell.angle_alpha   90.00
_cell.angle_beta   90.00
_cell.angle_gamma   90.00
#
_symmetry.space_group_name_H-M   'P 1'
#
loop_
_entity.id
_entity.type
_entity.pdbx_description
1 polymer ?
#
loop_
_entity_poly.entity_id
_entity_poly.type
_entity_poly.pdbx_seq_one_letter_code
_entity_poly.pdbx_strand_id
1 'polypeptide(L)' 'WNGWVGKTTLLKEVGKQAKKDGLFDEVVMATVSQNIDLKRIQGEIAESLGLNLQEESEFPRARRLC' A
#
# COMPACT_ATOMS: atom_id res chain seq x y z
N TRP A 1 -25.85 13.88 2.36
CA TRP A 1 -24.75 13.53 3.27
C TRP A 1 -23.85 12.55 2.54
N ASN A 2 -22.71 13.00 2.05
CA ASN A 2 -21.87 12.25 1.10
C ASN A 2 -20.89 11.35 1.86
N GLY A 3 -21.11 10.03 1.79
CA GLY A 3 -20.44 9.01 2.59
C GLY A 3 -19.04 8.58 2.12
N TRP A 4 -18.18 9.47 1.63
CA TRP A 4 -16.86 9.04 1.10
C TRP A 4 -15.65 9.90 1.49
N VAL A 5 -15.83 11.13 1.95
CA VAL A 5 -14.71 12.10 2.06
C VAL A 5 -13.80 11.87 3.29
N GLY A 6 -14.25 11.09 4.30
CA GLY A 6 -13.51 10.94 5.57
C GLY A 6 -12.61 9.70 5.69
N LYS A 7 -12.97 8.57 5.07
CA LYS A 7 -12.34 7.27 5.37
C LYS A 7 -10.88 7.21 4.92
N THR A 8 -10.60 7.59 3.68
CA THR A 8 -9.23 7.60 3.13
C THR A 8 -8.35 8.61 3.87
N THR A 9 -8.90 9.77 4.21
CA THR A 9 -8.17 10.81 4.95
C THR A 9 -7.81 10.33 6.36
N LEU A 10 -8.73 9.66 7.05
CA LEU A 10 -8.46 9.10 8.37
C LEU A 10 -7.37 8.03 8.31
N LEU A 11 -7.40 7.11 7.34
CA LEU A 11 -6.37 6.09 7.17
C LEU A 11 -4.98 6.71 6.91
N LYS A 12 -4.91 7.80 6.13
CA LYS A 12 -3.67 8.55 5.93
C LYS A 12 -3.13 9.11 7.23
N GLU A 13 -3.97 9.74 8.05
CA GLU A 13 -3.53 10.31 9.33
C GLU A 13 -3.13 9.23 10.34
N VAL A 14 -3.86 8.11 10.40
CA VAL A 14 -3.49 6.95 11.23
C VAL A 14 -2.13 6.38 10.82
N GLY A 15 -1.90 6.21 9.51
CA GLY A 15 -0.61 5.71 9.00
C GLY A 15 0.56 6.65 9.33
N LYS A 16 0.37 7.97 9.15
CA LYS A 16 1.36 8.98 9.54
C LYS A 16 1.66 8.93 11.03
N GLN A 17 0.63 8.82 11.87
CA GLN A 17 0.78 8.76 13.31
C GLN A 17 1.53 7.50 13.75
N ALA A 18 1.19 6.33 13.19
CA ALA A 18 1.88 5.08 13.48
C ALA A 18 3.38 5.12 13.11
N LYS A 19 3.74 5.75 11.99
CA LYS A 19 5.14 5.96 11.60
C LYS A 19 5.84 6.96 12.54
N LYS A 20 5.15 8.06 12.91
CA LYS A 20 5.69 9.07 13.84
C LYS A 20 5.95 8.49 15.24
N ASP A 21 5.06 7.62 15.70
CA ASP A 21 5.15 6.96 17.01
C ASP A 21 6.12 5.76 16.98
N GLY A 22 6.70 5.44 15.83
CA GLY A 22 7.63 4.32 15.68
C GLY A 22 7.00 2.96 15.98
N LEU A 23 5.68 2.81 15.79
CA LEU A 23 4.98 1.55 16.03
C LEU A 23 5.34 0.48 15.01
N PHE A 24 5.78 0.90 13.83
CA PHE A 24 6.23 0.06 12.73
C PHE A 24 7.46 0.69 12.09
N ASP A 25 8.40 -0.13 11.63
CA ASP A 25 9.57 0.32 10.87
C ASP A 25 9.15 1.04 9.59
N GLU A 26 8.13 0.52 8.91
CA GLU A 26 7.54 1.12 7.72
C GLU A 26 6.02 1.01 7.69
N VAL A 27 5.38 2.01 7.09
CA VAL A 27 3.93 2.05 6.87
C VAL A 27 3.68 2.32 5.40
N VAL A 28 3.02 1.38 4.72
CA VAL A 28 2.73 1.45 3.28
C VAL A 28 1.22 1.48 3.05
N MET A 29 0.79 2.31 2.10
CA MET A 29 -0.61 2.44 1.72
C MET A 29 -0.74 2.25 0.21
N ALA A 30 -1.54 1.27 -0.20
CA ALA A 30 -1.87 1.03 -1.60
C ALA A 30 -3.37 1.22 -1.85
N THR A 31 -3.73 1.73 -3.02
CA THR A 31 -5.15 1.99 -3.35
C THR A 31 -5.73 0.83 -4.15
N VAL A 32 -6.70 0.13 -3.58
CA VAL A 32 -7.42 -0.96 -4.25
C VAL A 32 -8.69 -0.44 -4.91
N SER A 33 -8.80 -0.65 -6.22
CA SER A 33 -10.00 -0.38 -7.02
C SER A 33 -10.91 -1.60 -7.08
N GLN A 34 -12.20 -1.41 -7.39
CA GLN A 34 -13.14 -2.53 -7.59
C GLN A 34 -12.67 -3.50 -8.69
N ASN A 35 -12.14 -2.96 -9.79
CA ASN A 35 -11.37 -3.74 -10.74
C ASN A 35 -9.97 -3.94 -10.17
N ILE A 36 -9.71 -5.13 -9.64
CA ILE A 36 -8.44 -5.44 -8.96
C ILE A 36 -7.35 -5.58 -10.02
N ASP A 37 -6.32 -4.74 -9.90
CA ASP A 37 -5.08 -4.86 -10.64
C ASP A 37 -3.97 -5.18 -9.63
N LEU A 38 -3.73 -6.48 -9.41
CA LEU A 38 -2.73 -6.95 -8.46
C LEU A 38 -1.33 -6.49 -8.87
N LYS A 39 -1.07 -6.38 -10.18
CA LYS A 39 0.22 -5.95 -10.66
C LYS A 39 0.51 -4.50 -10.31
N ARG A 40 -0.49 -3.62 -10.44
CA ARG A 40 -0.38 -2.23 -9.98
C ARG A 40 -0.20 -2.16 -8.46
N ILE A 41 -1.03 -2.87 -7.70
CA ILE A 41 -0.99 -2.85 -6.22
C ILE A 41 0.37 -3.32 -5.69
N GLN A 42 0.91 -4.43 -6.20
CA GLN A 42 2.24 -4.90 -5.82
C GLN A 42 3.34 -3.92 -6.21
N GLY A 43 3.16 -3.18 -7.31
CA GLY A 43 4.07 -2.12 -7.73
C GLY A 43 4.08 -0.93 -6.77
N GLU A 44 2.91 -0.44 -6.35
CA GLU A 44 2.77 0.65 -5.37
C GLU A 44 3.42 0.30 -4.03
N ILE A 45 3.25 -0.95 -3.58
CA ILE A 45 3.86 -1.43 -2.35
C ILE A 45 5.38 -1.51 -2.50
N ALA A 46 5.88 -2.07 -3.62
CA ALA A 46 7.31 -2.15 -3.89
C ALA A 46 7.97 -0.77 -3.95
N GLU A 47 7.37 0.18 -4.67
CA GLU A 47 7.85 1.55 -4.78
C GLU A 47 7.94 2.22 -3.40
N SER A 48 6.91 2.04 -2.56
CA SER A 48 6.89 2.56 -1.20
C SER A 48 7.98 1.96 -0.31
N LEU A 49 8.39 0.72 -0.57
CA LEU A 49 9.46 0.00 0.14
C LEU A 49 10.84 0.17 -0.53
N GLY A 50 10.95 0.91 -1.64
CA GLY A 50 12.18 1.03 -2.42
C GLY A 50 12.63 -0.28 -3.09
N LEU A 51 11.72 -1.22 -3.30
CA LEU A 51 11.96 -2.51 -3.95
C LEU A 51 11.71 -2.42 -5.45
N ASN A 52 12.41 -3.28 -6.21
CA ASN A 52 12.21 -3.41 -7.64
C ASN A 52 11.72 -4.84 -7.96
N LEU A 53 10.51 -4.94 -8.52
CA LEU A 53 9.89 -6.20 -8.93
C LEU A 53 10.17 -6.42 -10.42
N GLN A 54 10.84 -7.51 -10.75
CA GLN A 54 11.23 -7.86 -12.12
C GLN A 54 10.44 -9.06 -12.65
N GLU A 55 9.71 -9.73 -11.77
CA GLU A 55 8.94 -10.90 -12.10
C GLU A 55 7.65 -10.52 -12.84
N GLU A 56 7.29 -11.27 -13.89
CA GLU A 56 6.12 -10.96 -14.70
C GLU A 56 4.80 -11.41 -14.06
N SER A 57 4.83 -12.48 -13.27
CA SER A 57 3.66 -13.08 -12.66
C SER A 57 3.43 -12.56 -11.25
N GLU A 58 2.17 -12.54 -10.82
CA GLU A 58 1.76 -11.91 -9.55
C GLU A 58 2.30 -12.67 -8.32
N PHE A 59 2.44 -13.99 -8.41
CA PHE A 59 2.87 -14.80 -7.27
C PHE A 59 4.33 -14.57 -6.88
N PRO A 60 5.32 -14.64 -7.79
CA PRO A 60 6.71 -14.31 -7.46
C PRO A 60 6.90 -12.87 -7.00
N ARG A 61 6.15 -11.93 -7.57
CA ARG A 61 6.14 -10.53 -7.13
C ARG A 61 5.67 -10.38 -5.68
N ALA A 62 4.57 -11.06 -5.31
CA ALA A 62 4.09 -11.06 -3.92
C ALA A 62 5.16 -11.60 -2.95
N ARG A 63 5.88 -12.64 -3.35
CA ARG A 63 6.95 -13.24 -2.53
C ARG A 63 8.10 -12.27 -2.23
N ARG A 64 8.30 -11.24 -3.05
CA ARG A 64 9.31 -10.19 -2.79
C ARG A 64 8.84 -9.13 -1.78
N LEU A 65 7.55 -9.07 -1.48
CA LEU A 65 6.95 -8.10 -0.57
C LEU A 65 6.77 -8.64 0.86
N CYS A 66 6.96 -9.94 1.07
CA CYS A 66 6.91 -10.63 2.36
C CYS A 66 8.32 -10.91 2.87
#